data_AF-A0A1C6K9A4-F1
#
_entry.id   AF-A0A1C6K9A4-F1
#
_cell.length_a   1.000
_cell.length_b   1.000
_cell.length_c   1.000
_cell.angle_alpha   90.00
_cell.angle_beta   90.00
_cell.angle_gamma   90.00
#
_symmetry.space_group_name_H-M   'P 1'
#
loop_
_entity.id
_entity.type
_entity.pdbx_description
1 polymer ?
#
loop_
_entity_poly.entity_id
_entity_poly.type
_entity_poly.pdbx_seq_one_letter_code
_entity_poly.pdbx_strand_id
1 'polypeptide(L)' 'MNKQLLMSLINCSDGESVNLSKFLSSHPDTPTLRSQLKVLSEAKYITVLYSDDDIEEIAINSKALNQR' A
#
# COMPACT_ATOMS: atom_id res chain seq x y z
N MET A 1 -0.62 -4.26 13.47
CA MET A 1 0.16 -3.73 12.32
C MET A 1 0.41 -4.88 11.35
N ASN A 2 -0.08 -4.81 10.11
CA ASN A 2 0.07 -5.89 9.14
C ASN A 2 1.42 -5.79 8.41
N LYS A 3 2.47 -6.34 9.03
CA LYS A 3 3.85 -6.28 8.49
C LYS A 3 4.00 -6.97 7.14
N GLN A 4 3.25 -8.04 6.90
CA GLN A 4 3.30 -8.76 5.62
C GLN A 4 2.78 -7.91 4.46
N LEU A 5 1.66 -7.22 4.66
CA LEU A 5 1.11 -6.30 3.66
C LEU A 5 2.09 -5.16 3.34
N LEU A 6 2.71 -4.57 4.37
CA LEU A 6 3.68 -3.51 4.18
C LEU A 6 4.90 -3.97 3.37
N MET A 7 5.42 -5.18 3.66
CA MET A 7 6.52 -5.76 2.88
C MET A 7 6.13 -6.07 1.44
N SER A 8 4.90 -6.56 1.19
CA SER A 8 4.39 -6.73 -0.17
C SER A 8 4.33 -5.41 -0.93
N LEU A 9 3.85 -4.33 -0.29
CA LEU A 9 3.81 -3.00 -0.89
C LEU A 9 5.21 -2.49 -1.25
N ILE A 10 6.19 -2.64 -0.33
CA ILE A 10 7.60 -2.27 -0.56
C ILE A 10 8.23 -3.11 -1.70
N ASN A 11 7.92 -4.41 -1.78
CA ASN A 11 8.44 -5.28 -2.84
C ASN A 11 7.78 -5.03 -4.21
N CYS A 12 6.62 -4.38 -4.21
CA CYS A 12 5.93 -3.93 -5.42
C CYS A 12 6.21 -2.47 -5.75
N SER A 13 6.99 -1.74 -4.95
CA SER A 13 7.34 -0.34 -5.21
C SER A 13 8.64 -0.18 -5.97
N ASP A 14 8.72 0.91 -6.74
CA ASP A 14 9.96 1.41 -7.32
C ASP A 14 10.36 2.69 -6.58
N GLY A 15 10.95 2.51 -5.40
CA GLY A 15 11.18 3.59 -4.44
C GLY A 15 9.90 3.95 -3.69
N GLU A 16 9.34 5.12 -4.00
CA GLU A 16 8.20 5.71 -3.28
C GLU A 16 6.83 5.34 -3.87
N SER A 17 6.73 4.90 -5.12
CA SER A 17 5.44 4.56 -5.75
C SER A 17 5.27 3.05 -5.91
N VAL A 18 4.10 2.52 -5.53
CA VAL A 18 3.75 1.10 -5.66
C VAL A 18 3.21 0.82 -7.05
N ASN A 19 3.74 -0.21 -7.71
CA ASN A 19 3.17 -0.74 -8.93
C ASN A 19 1.85 -1.46 -8.61
N LEU A 20 0.73 -0.76 -8.81
CA LEU A 20 -0.61 -1.28 -8.49
C LEU A 20 -0.98 -2.52 -9.28
N SER A 21 -0.63 -2.61 -10.56
CA SER A 21 -0.95 -3.79 -11.37
C SER A 21 -0.29 -5.05 -10.81
N LYS A 22 0.98 -4.96 -10.38
CA LYS A 22 1.70 -6.06 -9.75
C LYS A 22 1.19 -6.36 -8.34
N PHE A 23 0.81 -5.33 -7.60
CA PHE A 23 0.29 -5.49 -6.25
C PHE A 23 -1.11 -6.13 -6.25
N LEU A 24 -2.03 -5.59 -7.05
CA LEU A 24 -3.41 -6.05 -7.14
C LEU A 24 -3.55 -7.44 -7.79
N SER A 25 -2.59 -7.86 -8.62
CA SER A 25 -2.56 -9.24 -9.13
C SER A 25 -2.35 -10.29 -8.03
N SER A 26 -1.69 -9.91 -6.93
CA SER A 26 -1.45 -10.78 -5.78
C SER A 26 -2.33 -10.47 -4.57
N HIS A 27 -2.89 -9.26 -4.52
CA HIS A 27 -3.75 -8.77 -3.44
C HIS A 27 -5.01 -8.14 -4.06
N PRO A 28 -6.06 -8.94 -4.31
CA PRO A 28 -7.29 -8.44 -4.94
C PRO A 28 -7.90 -7.29 -4.14
N ASP A 29 -8.42 -6.28 -4.84
CA ASP A 29 -9.11 -5.17 -4.19
C ASP A 29 -10.38 -5.67 -3.51
N THR A 30 -10.35 -5.68 -2.18
CA THR A 30 -11.42 -6.16 -1.32
C THR A 30 -11.61 -5.19 -0.17
N PRO A 31 -12.81 -5.13 0.45
CA PRO A 31 -13.05 -4.28 1.62
C PRO A 31 -12.04 -4.55 2.77
N THR A 32 -11.60 -5.80 2.91
CA THR A 32 -10.57 -6.19 3.88
C THR A 32 -9.21 -5.58 3.54
N LEU A 33 -8.77 -5.65 2.28
CA LEU A 33 -7.52 -5.02 1.83
C LEU A 33 -7.57 -3.50 2.05
N ARG A 34 -8.66 -2.84 1.62
CA ARG A 34 -8.84 -1.39 1.82
C ARG A 34 -8.78 -1.00 3.30
N SER A 35 -9.40 -1.80 4.17
CA SER A 35 -9.32 -1.58 5.62
C SER A 35 -7.89 -1.71 6.15
N GLN A 36 -7.12 -2.68 5.66
CA GLN A 36 -5.72 -2.87 6.06
C GLN A 36 -4.80 -1.75 5.53
N LEU A 37 -5.02 -1.29 4.29
CA LEU A 37 -4.33 -0.15 3.70
C LEU A 37 -4.62 1.13 4.49
N LYS A 38 -5.88 1.34 4.92
CA LYS A 38 -6.27 2.46 5.78
C LYS A 38 -5.46 2.47 7.09
N VAL A 39 -5.32 1.33 7.77
CA VAL A 39 -4.52 1.22 8.99
C VAL A 39 -3.04 1.58 8.75
N LEU A 40 -2.46 1.15 7.62
CA LEU A 40 -1.08 1.50 7.26
C LEU A 40 -0.93 3.00 6.92
N SER A 41 -1.95 3.57 6.27
CA SER A 41 -2.00 4.99 5.94
C SER A 41 -2.11 5.85 7.20
N GLU A 42 -3.00 5.51 8.13
CA GLU A 42 -3.15 6.19 9.42
C GLU A 42 -1.87 6.12 10.25
N ALA A 43 -1.15 4.99 10.18
CA ALA A 43 0.15 4.81 10.82
C ALA A 43 1.31 5.54 10.11
N LYS A 44 1.03 6.24 9.00
CA LYS A 44 1.98 7.02 8.17
C LYS A 44 3.06 6.16 7.50
N TYR A 45 2.76 4.91 7.19
CA TYR A 45 3.66 4.03 6.43
C TYR A 45 3.47 4.17 4.93
N ILE A 46 2.23 4.41 4.51
CA ILE A 46 1.87 4.61 3.10
C ILE A 46 0.93 5.80 2.97
N THR A 47 0.69 6.23 1.75
CA THR A 47 -0.39 7.14 1.36
C THR A 47 -1.18 6.44 0.27
N VAL A 48 -2.51 6.49 0.33
CA VAL A 48 -3.38 5.89 -0.69
C VAL A 48 -4.25 6.98 -1.30
N LEU A 49 -4.22 7.09 -2.63
CA LEU A 49 -5.06 7.98 -3.40
C LEU A 49 -6.21 7.18 -4.00
N TYR A 50 -7.42 7.67 -3.79
CA TYR A 50 -8.64 7.07 -4.33
C TYR A 50 -9.28 8.05 -5.31
N SER A 51 -9.80 7.52 -6.42
CA SER A 51 -10.53 8.26 -7.46
C SER A 51 -11.66 7.37 -7.96
N ASP A 52 -12.88 7.92 -8.06
CA ASP A 52 -14.08 7.19 -8.47
C ASP A 52 -14.25 5.82 -7.77
N ASP A 53 -13.99 5.78 -6.47
CA ASP A 53 -14.01 4.59 -5.61
C ASP A 53 -12.95 3.52 -5.91
N ASP A 54 -12.00 3.77 -6.82
CA ASP A 54 -10.87 2.88 -7.14
C ASP A 54 -9.55 3.37 -6.52
N ILE A 55 -8.63 2.45 -6.29
CA ILE A 55 -7.26 2.77 -5.85
C ILE A 55 -6.46 3.23 -7.08
N GLU A 56 -6.17 4.54 -7.15
CA GLU A 56 -5.36 5.10 -8.24
C GLU A 56 -3.87 5.08 -7.92
N GLU A 57 -3.50 5.28 -6.66
CA GLU A 57 -2.10 5.32 -6.25
C GLU A 57 -1.90 4.81 -4.84
N ILE A 58 -0.80 4.09 -4.62
CA ILE A 58 -0.26 3.86 -3.28
C ILE A 58 1.20 4.31 -3.28
N ALA A 59 1.53 5.23 -2.38
CA ALA A 59 2.90 5.69 -2.16
C ALA A 59 3.45 5.17 -0.82
N ILE A 60 4.70 4.73 -0.80
CA ILE A 60 5.45 4.33 0.39
C ILE A 60 6.07 5.57 1.02
N ASN A 61 5.76 5.84 2.29
CA ASN A 61 6.41 6.91 3.03
C ASN A 61 7.80 6.47 3.53
N SER A 62 8.71 7.42 3.70
CA SER A 62 10.07 7.18 4.24
C SER A 62 10.09 6.41 5.57
N LYS A 63 9.05 6.57 6.40
CA LYS A 63 8.86 5.82 7.65
C LYS A 63 8.76 4.30 7.43
N ALA A 64 8.15 3.87 6.32
CA ALA A 64 8.08 2.46 5.95
C ALA A 64 9.41 1.94 5.38
N LEU A 65 10.15 2.78 4.65
CA LEU A 65 11.47 2.41 4.13
C LEU A 65 12.48 2.15 5.26
N ASN A 66 12.36 2.84 6.39
CA ASN A 66 13.16 2.59 7.59
C ASN A 66 12.81 1.28 8.33
N GLN A 67 11.82 0.51 7.88
CA GLN A 67 11.45 -0.80 8.43
C GLN A 67 12.00 -1.97 7.59
N ARG A 68 12.74 -1.66 6.52
CA ARG A 68 13.40 -2.62 5.62
C ARG A 68 14.71 -3.11 6.23
#